data_AF-A0A534XYY5-F1
#
_entry.id   AF-A0A534XYY5-F1
#
_cell.length_a   1.000
_cell.length_b   1.000
_cell.length_c   1.000
_cell.angle_alpha   90.00
_cell.angle_beta   90.00
_cell.angle_gamma   90.00
#
_symmetry.space_group_name_H-M   'P 1'
#
loop_
_entity.id
_entity.type
_entity.pdbx_description
1 polymer ?
#
loop_
_entity_poly.entity_id
_entity_poly.type
_entity_poly.pdbx_seq_one_letter_code
_entity_poly.pdbx_strand_id
1 'polypeptide(L)'
;MPTRFVEHKGRQIVLMDFSRLQTIEESLVHIEEARRFVAAQPKVMNLRVVVDVTDSPFDNSVIEALQRLADHDRPWVLVSATVGLTPIRTITNRLIAMKSHRKFGRFKDLGRALDWVAEQEGTPEEFPDETD
;
A
#
# COMPACT_ATOMS: atom_id res chain seq x y z
N MET A 1 -7.87 -9.73 10.71
CA MET A 1 -8.10 -9.29 9.32
C MET A 1 -6.91 -8.41 8.94
N PRO A 2 -6.11 -8.80 7.96
CA PRO A 2 -4.90 -8.07 7.57
C PRO A 2 -5.24 -6.66 7.05
N THR A 3 -6.38 -6.50 6.37
CA THR A 3 -6.91 -5.19 5.98
C THR A 3 -7.93 -4.67 6.99
N ARG A 4 -7.69 -3.47 7.52
CA ARG A 4 -8.55 -2.83 8.53
C ARG A 4 -8.37 -1.32 8.57
N PHE A 5 -9.31 -0.62 9.20
CA PHE A 5 -9.10 0.75 9.64
C PHE A 5 -8.26 0.79 10.92
N VAL A 6 -7.33 1.74 10.98
CA VAL A 6 -6.59 2.12 12.18
C VAL A 6 -6.72 3.62 12.40
N GLU A 7 -6.76 4.04 13.66
CA GLU A 7 -6.69 5.45 14.02
C GLU A 7 -5.24 5.85 14.27
N HIS A 8 -4.79 6.93 13.64
CA HIS A 8 -3.46 7.48 13.83
C HIS A 8 -3.52 9.00 13.75
N LYS A 9 -3.01 9.70 14.78
CA LYS A 9 -3.05 11.18 14.87
C LYS A 9 -4.44 11.79 14.56
N GLY A 10 -5.51 11.14 15.02
CA GLY A 10 -6.89 11.60 14.79
C GLY A 10 -7.40 11.42 13.36
N ARG A 11 -6.69 10.64 12.54
CA ARG A 11 -7.10 10.28 11.17
C ARG A 11 -7.35 8.78 11.07
N GLN A 12 -8.36 8.43 10.28
CA GLN A 12 -8.62 7.05 9.93
C GLN A 12 -7.77 6.66 8.71
N ILE A 13 -7.01 5.57 8.82
CA ILE A 13 -6.12 5.05 7.79
C ILE A 13 -6.50 3.60 7.52
N VAL A 14 -6.51 3.19 6.26
CA VAL A 14 -6.59 1.78 5.88
C VAL A 14 -5.19 1.19 5.97
N LEU A 15 -5.00 0.26 6.89
CA LEU A 15 -3.79 -0.54 6.97
C LEU A 15 -4.04 -1.87 6.27
N MET A 16 -3.29 -2.12 5.20
CA MET A 16 -3.19 -3.41 4.51
C MET A 16 -1.92 -4.11 5.00
N ASP A 17 -2.07 -4.91 6.04
CA ASP A 17 -0.98 -5.63 6.69
C ASP A 17 -0.70 -6.94 5.96
N PHE A 18 0.23 -6.92 5.01
CA PHE A 18 0.73 -8.09 4.30
C PHE A 18 2.14 -8.45 4.79
N SER A 19 2.46 -8.13 6.04
CA SER A 19 3.76 -8.43 6.64
C SER A 19 3.80 -9.87 7.15
N ARG A 20 4.99 -10.49 7.12
CA ARG A 20 5.29 -11.82 7.68
C ARG A 20 4.35 -12.95 7.22
N LEU A 21 3.78 -12.81 6.02
CA LEU A 21 3.02 -13.87 5.39
C LEU A 21 3.96 -15.01 5.03
N GLN A 22 3.48 -16.24 5.12
CA GLN A 22 4.32 -17.43 4.97
C GLN A 22 4.37 -17.93 3.53
N THR A 23 3.34 -17.65 2.73
CA THR A 23 3.20 -18.19 1.37
C THR A 23 2.74 -17.15 0.35
N ILE A 24 3.00 -17.41 -0.94
CA ILE A 24 2.48 -16.59 -2.04
C ILE A 24 0.95 -16.63 -2.09
N GLU A 25 0.35 -17.80 -1.87
CA GLU A 25 -1.11 -17.97 -1.87
C GLU A 25 -1.78 -17.10 -0.79
N GLU A 26 -1.21 -17.08 0.42
CA GLU A 26 -1.68 -16.23 1.51
C GLU A 26 -1.61 -14.74 1.15
N SER A 27 -0.53 -14.29 0.52
CA SER A 27 -0.42 -12.93 -0.01
C SER A 27 -1.54 -12.62 -1.02
N LEU A 28 -1.81 -13.52 -1.96
CA LEU A 28 -2.85 -13.32 -2.98
C LEU A 28 -4.26 -13.25 -2.37
N VAL A 29 -4.55 -14.09 -1.37
CA VAL A 29 -5.81 -14.06 -0.63
C VAL A 29 -5.99 -12.71 0.05
N HIS A 30 -4.98 -12.23 0.77
CA HIS A 30 -5.07 -10.97 1.51
C HIS A 30 -5.13 -9.74 0.60
N ILE A 31 -4.49 -9.77 -0.57
CA ILE A 31 -4.62 -8.72 -1.59
C ILE A 31 -6.06 -8.66 -2.13
N GLU A 32 -6.69 -9.81 -2.40
CA GLU A 32 -8.09 -9.85 -2.83
C GLU A 32 -9.06 -9.42 -1.72
N GLU A 33 -8.79 -9.77 -0.46
CA GLU A 33 -9.54 -9.25 0.69
C GLU A 33 -9.43 -7.72 0.80
N ALA A 34 -8.23 -7.15 0.58
CA ALA A 34 -8.03 -5.72 0.56
C ALA A 34 -8.84 -5.04 -0.56
N ARG A 35 -8.85 -5.63 -1.75
CA ARG A 35 -9.65 -5.15 -2.89
C ARG A 35 -11.14 -5.08 -2.54
N ARG A 36 -11.68 -6.13 -1.91
CA ARG A 36 -13.08 -6.19 -1.46
C ARG A 36 -13.36 -5.18 -0.36
N PHE A 37 -12.43 -5.01 0.59
CA PHE A 37 -12.55 -4.04 1.67
C PHE A 37 -12.65 -2.61 1.13
N VAL A 38 -11.80 -2.22 0.18
CA VAL A 38 -11.83 -0.90 -0.45
C VAL A 38 -13.11 -0.71 -1.28
N ALA A 39 -13.51 -1.73 -2.06
CA ALA A 39 -14.74 -1.68 -2.87
C ALA A 39 -16.02 -1.51 -2.03
N ALA A 40 -16.01 -1.93 -0.76
CA ALA A 40 -17.11 -1.75 0.17
C ALA A 40 -17.22 -0.32 0.73
N GLN A 41 -16.20 0.53 0.53
CA GLN A 41 -16.21 1.91 0.98
C GLN A 41 -16.98 2.82 0.02
N PRO A 42 -17.54 3.96 0.50
CA PRO A 42 -18.10 4.97 -0.37
C PRO A 42 -17.11 5.36 -1.46
N LYS A 43 -17.57 5.43 -2.71
CA LYS A 43 -16.73 5.70 -3.88
C LYS A 43 -16.34 7.17 -3.98
N VAL A 44 -15.53 7.61 -3.04
CA VAL A 44 -14.97 8.96 -2.92
C VAL A 44 -13.47 8.86 -2.65
N MET A 45 -12.69 9.76 -3.25
CA MET A 45 -11.23 9.75 -3.16
C MET A 45 -10.74 10.37 -1.84
N ASN A 46 -10.89 9.65 -0.73
CA ASN A 46 -10.56 10.15 0.62
C ASN A 46 -9.74 9.17 1.49
N LEU A 47 -9.53 7.94 1.04
CA LEU A 47 -8.82 6.94 1.82
C LEU A 47 -7.32 7.23 1.86
N ARG A 48 -6.75 7.18 3.06
CA ARG A 48 -5.31 7.12 3.31
C ARG A 48 -4.95 5.66 3.50
N VAL A 49 -3.99 5.15 2.74
CA VAL A 49 -3.65 3.73 2.74
C VAL A 49 -2.19 3.53 3.11
N VAL A 50 -1.91 2.57 4.00
CA VAL A 50 -0.57 2.06 4.22
C VAL A 50 -0.56 0.57 3.91
N VAL A 51 0.39 0.16 3.07
CA VAL A 51 0.61 -1.24 2.70
C VAL A 51 1.93 -1.69 3.32
N ASP A 52 1.88 -2.68 4.21
CA ASP A 52 3.07 -3.27 4.80
C ASP A 52 3.35 -4.62 4.16
N VAL A 53 4.50 -4.79 3.51
CA VAL A 53 4.92 -6.06 2.89
C VAL A 53 6.17 -6.65 3.53
N THR A 54 6.51 -6.18 4.73
CA THR A 54 7.75 -6.53 5.44
C THR A 54 7.84 -8.04 5.68
N ASP A 55 9.00 -8.63 5.38
CA ASP A 55 9.30 -10.05 5.61
C ASP A 55 8.34 -11.06 4.94
N SER A 56 7.62 -10.65 3.90
CA SER A 56 6.72 -11.53 3.14
C SER A 56 7.32 -12.01 1.82
N PRO A 57 7.00 -13.24 1.37
CA PRO A 57 7.42 -13.76 0.08
C PRO A 57 6.78 -12.95 -1.06
N PHE A 58 7.51 -12.84 -2.17
CA PHE A 58 7.12 -11.98 -3.28
C PHE A 58 7.63 -12.55 -4.59
N ASP A 59 6.72 -12.65 -5.55
CA ASP A 59 6.99 -13.08 -6.91
C ASP A 59 6.16 -12.24 -7.89
N ASN A 60 6.27 -12.55 -9.18
CA ASN A 60 5.54 -11.84 -10.25
C ASN A 60 4.02 -11.85 -10.04
N SER A 61 3.45 -12.91 -9.45
CA SER A 61 2.01 -12.98 -9.20
C SER A 61 1.56 -11.98 -8.14
N VAL A 62 2.34 -11.82 -7.06
CA VAL A 62 2.07 -10.85 -6.00
C VAL A 62 2.25 -9.42 -6.52
N ILE A 63 3.28 -9.18 -7.33
CA ILE A 63 3.53 -7.90 -7.99
C ILE A 63 2.33 -7.47 -8.83
N GLU A 64 1.87 -8.36 -9.71
CA GLU A 64 0.73 -8.08 -10.58
C GLU A 64 -0.56 -7.89 -9.77
N ALA A 65 -0.75 -8.64 -8.69
CA ALA A 65 -1.91 -8.49 -7.82
C ALA A 65 -1.92 -7.12 -7.12
N LEU A 66 -0.77 -6.66 -6.61
CA LEU A 66 -0.63 -5.32 -6.02
C LEU A 66 -0.81 -4.20 -7.08
N GLN A 67 -0.34 -4.40 -8.31
CA GLN A 67 -0.60 -3.45 -9.41
C GLN A 67 -2.10 -3.35 -9.70
N ARG A 68 -2.80 -4.48 -9.84
CA ARG A 68 -4.25 -4.52 -10.05
C ARG A 68 -5.01 -3.89 -8.89
N LEU A 69 -4.56 -4.12 -7.65
CA LEU A 69 -5.12 -3.48 -6.47
C LEU A 69 -4.94 -1.96 -6.51
N ALA A 70 -3.73 -1.47 -6.81
CA ALA A 70 -3.44 -0.04 -6.88
C ALA A 70 -4.26 0.68 -7.96
N ASP A 71 -4.48 0.04 -9.12
CA ASP A 71 -5.33 0.55 -10.20
C ASP A 71 -6.81 0.53 -9.81
N HIS A 72 -7.28 -0.57 -9.21
CA HIS A 72 -8.63 -0.72 -8.68
C HIS A 72 -8.93 0.39 -7.67
N ASP A 73 -8.04 0.64 -6.72
CA ASP A 73 -8.25 1.54 -5.58
C ASP A 73 -8.22 3.02 -5.96
N ARG A 74 -7.93 3.37 -7.21
CA ARG A 74 -7.77 4.75 -7.68
C ARG A 74 -8.96 5.66 -7.37
N PRO A 75 -10.24 5.25 -7.54
CA PRO A 75 -11.39 6.09 -7.19
C PRO A 75 -11.56 6.37 -5.70
N TRP A 76 -10.89 5.61 -4.82
CA TRP A 76 -11.07 5.68 -3.36
C TRP A 76 -9.88 6.31 -2.64
N VAL A 77 -8.66 6.10 -3.14
CA VAL A 77 -7.44 6.39 -2.38
C VAL A 77 -6.88 7.77 -2.73
N LEU A 78 -6.86 8.65 -1.72
CA LEU A 78 -6.25 9.97 -1.76
C LEU A 78 -4.71 9.88 -1.80
N VAL A 79 -4.15 9.09 -0.90
CA VAL A 79 -2.70 8.91 -0.77
C VAL A 79 -2.38 7.51 -0.24
N SER A 80 -1.24 6.97 -0.67
CA SER A 80 -0.76 5.68 -0.19
C SER A 80 0.74 5.68 0.11
N ALA A 81 1.12 4.88 1.10
CA ALA A 81 2.50 4.59 1.46
C ALA A 81 2.74 3.08 1.53
N THR A 82 3.98 2.66 1.28
CA THR A 82 4.41 1.26 1.35
C THR A 82 5.61 1.11 2.28
N VAL A 83 5.60 0.03 3.06
CA VAL A 83 6.65 -0.35 4.02
C VAL A 83 7.23 -1.71 3.65
N GLY A 84 8.53 -1.93 3.88
CA GLY A 84 9.15 -3.26 3.77
C GLY A 84 9.68 -3.63 2.38
N LEU A 85 9.85 -2.66 1.48
CA LEU A 85 10.50 -2.89 0.19
C LEU A 85 12.03 -2.92 0.35
N THR A 86 12.67 -4.08 0.24
CA THR A 86 14.14 -4.20 0.33
C THR A 86 14.86 -3.92 -1.01
N PRO A 87 16.13 -3.43 -0.99
CA PRO A 87 16.87 -3.03 -2.19
C PRO A 87 17.19 -4.15 -3.19
N ILE A 88 17.21 -5.43 -2.79
CA ILE A 88 17.42 -6.57 -3.72
C ILE A 88 16.19 -6.87 -4.59
N ARG A 89 15.06 -6.18 -4.33
CA ARG A 89 13.86 -6.13 -5.18
C ARG A 89 13.86 -4.92 -6.14
N THR A 90 15.04 -4.46 -6.56
CA THR A 90 15.25 -3.22 -7.33
C THR A 90 14.76 -3.28 -8.77
N ILE A 91 14.65 -4.47 -9.38
CA ILE A 91 14.09 -4.61 -10.75
C ILE A 91 12.56 -4.52 -10.74
N THR A 92 11.95 -4.86 -9.62
CA THR A 92 10.50 -4.98 -9.48
C THR A 92 9.80 -3.65 -9.21
N ASN A 93 10.43 -2.78 -8.42
CA ASN A 93 9.85 -1.49 -8.04
C ASN A 93 9.65 -0.53 -9.23
N ARG A 94 10.47 -0.65 -10.29
CA ARG A 94 10.26 0.12 -11.53
C ARG A 94 8.97 -0.28 -12.25
N LEU A 95 8.58 -1.55 -12.20
CA LEU A 95 7.40 -2.05 -12.91
C LEU A 95 6.08 -1.66 -12.25
N ILE A 96 6.01 -1.58 -10.92
CA ILE A 96 4.79 -1.14 -10.18
C ILE A 96 4.55 0.37 -10.35
N ALA A 97 5.62 1.18 -10.34
CA ALA A 97 5.55 2.62 -10.54
C ALA A 97 5.26 3.03 -12.00
N MET A 98 5.74 2.26 -12.99
CA MET A 98 5.60 2.62 -14.41
C MET A 98 4.22 2.36 -15.01
N LYS A 99 3.40 1.47 -14.44
CA LYS A 99 2.13 1.04 -15.08
C LYS A 99 0.86 1.59 -14.45
N SER A 100 0.88 1.98 -13.17
CA SER A 100 -0.30 2.53 -12.48
C SER A 100 -0.45 4.05 -12.60
N HIS A 101 0.59 4.76 -13.06
CA HIS A 101 0.70 6.23 -12.96
C HIS A 101 0.52 6.80 -11.55
N ARG A 102 0.59 5.95 -10.50
CA ARG A 102 0.44 6.37 -9.11
C ARG A 102 1.81 6.52 -8.46
N LYS A 103 2.01 7.66 -7.81
CA LYS A 103 3.11 7.85 -6.87
C LYS A 103 2.65 7.38 -5.49
N PHE A 104 3.56 6.77 -4.73
CA PHE A 104 3.34 6.31 -3.37
C PHE A 104 4.61 6.57 -2.55
N GLY A 105 4.44 6.92 -1.28
CA GLY A 105 5.57 7.10 -0.38
C GLY A 105 6.18 5.74 -0.05
N ARG A 106 7.51 5.64 0.01
CA ARG A 106 8.22 4.42 0.40
C ARG A 106 8.99 4.67 1.69
N PHE A 107 8.73 3.85 2.69
CA PHE A 107 9.29 4.01 4.03
C PHE A 107 9.94 2.72 4.52
N LYS A 108 10.96 2.86 5.37
CA LYS A 108 11.54 1.70 6.08
C LYS A 108 10.74 1.31 7.32
N ASP A 109 9.93 2.23 7.84
CA ASP A 109 9.23 2.10 9.11
C ASP A 109 7.72 2.37 8.97
N LEU A 110 6.90 1.56 9.64
CA LEU A 110 5.45 1.67 9.61
C LEU A 110 4.94 2.94 10.29
N GLY A 111 5.54 3.36 11.41
CA GLY A 111 5.16 4.57 12.11
C GLY A 111 5.35 5.82 11.25
N ARG A 112 6.49 5.91 10.54
CA ARG A 112 6.76 7.01 9.60
C ARG A 112 5.80 7.04 8.41
N ALA A 113 5.44 5.87 7.88
CA ALA A 113 4.44 5.78 6.81
C ALA A 113 3.06 6.27 7.29
N LEU A 114 2.63 5.85 8.49
CA LEU A 114 1.38 6.28 9.11
C LEU A 114 1.37 7.78 9.40
N ASP A 115 2.47 8.31 9.93
CA ASP A 115 2.67 9.74 10.17
C ASP A 115 2.48 10.54 8.88
N TRP A 116 3.20 10.15 7.83
CA TRP A 116 3.18 10.88 6.57
C TRP A 116 1.80 10.86 5.92
N VAL A 117 1.11 9.72 5.83
CA VAL A 117 -0.23 9.69 5.22
C VAL A 117 -1.27 10.46 6.04
N ALA A 118 -1.14 10.49 7.37
CA ALA A 118 -2.05 11.22 8.25
C ALA A 118 -2.00 12.73 8.02
N GLU A 119 -0.84 13.26 7.65
CA GLU A 119 -0.60 14.68 7.39
C GLU A 119 -1.17 15.17 6.04
N GLN A 120 -1.53 14.25 5.14
CA GLN A 120 -2.00 14.64 3.81
C GLN A 120 -3.47 15.04 3.83
N GLU A 121 -3.78 16.27 3.43
CA GLU A 121 -5.17 16.76 3.21
C GLU A 121 -5.60 16.67 1.74
N GLY A 122 -4.65 16.48 0.84
CA GLY A 122 -4.83 16.39 -0.60
C GLY A 122 -3.83 15.40 -1.20
N THR A 123 -3.81 15.29 -2.52
CA THR A 123 -2.75 14.55 -3.21
C THR A 123 -1.41 15.27 -2.98
N PRO A 124 -0.38 14.59 -2.43
CA PRO A 124 0.92 15.20 -2.19
C PRO A 124 1.61 15.62 -3.49
N GLU A 125 2.41 16.69 -3.44
CA GLU A 125 3.29 17.07 -4.56
C GLU A 125 4.52 16.14 -4.64
N GLU A 126 5.06 15.79 -3.47
CA GLU A 126 6.25 14.95 -3.30
C GLU A 126 5.93 13.65 -2.56
N PHE A 127 6.62 12.58 -2.93
CA PHE A 127 6.46 11.25 -2.36
C PHE A 127 7.81 10.80 -1.82
N PRO A 128 7.97 10.64 -0.49
CA PRO A 128 9.21 10.19 0.11
C PRO A 128 9.66 8.85 -0.44
N ASP A 129 10.97 8.67 -0.52
CA ASP A 129 11.57 7.44 -1.00
C ASP A 129 12.76 7.05 -0.13
N GLU A 130 12.51 6.20 0.86
CA GLU A 130 13.52 5.74 1.80
C GLU A 130 14.14 4.40 1.37
N THR A 131 14.21 4.11 0.06
CA THR A 131 14.77 2.85 -0.44
C THR A 131 16.30 2.84 -0.56
N ASP A 132 16.96 3.95 -0.21
CA ASP A 132 18.43 4.14 -0.19
C ASP A 132 19.12 3.58 1.07
#